data_AF-A0A7K0ZUM6-F1
#
_entry.id   AF-A0A7K0ZUM6-F1
#
_cell.length_a   1.000
_cell.length_b   1.000
_cell.length_c   1.000
_cell.angle_alpha   90.00
_cell.angle_beta   90.00
_cell.angle_gamma   90.00
#
_symmetry.space_group_name_H-M   'P 1'
#
loop_
_entity.id
_entity.type
_entity.pdbx_description
1 polymer ?
#
loop_
_entity_poly.entity_id
_entity_poly.type
_entity_poly.pdbx_seq_one_letter_code
_entity_poly.pdbx_strand_id
1 'polypeptide(L)'
;MSVRAYVPATYELLATYDADGSVPTTGAVTALDESEEAEYSALIDAAVASADLGGSDGRRVVVVVEVDTVGPAATMRQVVAVHVDTEPGAEPDDDLGWYAAQEIPHLLA
;
A
#
# COMPACT_ATOMS: atom_id res chain seq x y z
N MET A 1 -0.91 -8.99 -19.23
CA MET A 1 -1.83 -8.91 -18.08
C MET A 1 -1.06 -8.19 -17.01
N SER A 2 -1.64 -7.13 -16.43
CA SER A 2 -1.06 -6.48 -15.26
C SER A 2 -1.45 -7.26 -14.00
N VAL A 3 -0.68 -7.06 -12.93
CA VAL A 3 -0.86 -7.65 -11.60
C VAL A 3 -0.89 -6.49 -10.61
N ARG A 4 -1.84 -6.53 -9.67
CA ARG A 4 -1.81 -5.65 -8.50
C ARG A 4 -0.89 -6.22 -7.44
N ALA A 5 0.02 -5.37 -6.98
CA ALA A 5 0.91 -5.66 -5.88
C ALA A 5 0.61 -4.68 -4.75
N TYR A 6 0.28 -5.24 -3.58
CA TYR A 6 -0.04 -4.52 -2.36
C TYR A 6 1.23 -4.40 -1.53
N VAL A 7 1.82 -3.21 -1.49
CA VAL A 7 3.10 -2.95 -0.83
C VAL A 7 2.82 -2.45 0.59
N PRO A 8 3.15 -3.24 1.63
CA PRO A 8 3.11 -2.77 3.00
C PRO A 8 4.10 -1.62 3.20
N ALA A 9 3.67 -0.55 3.85
CA ALA A 9 4.48 0.63 4.09
C ALA A 9 4.14 1.29 5.43
N THR A 10 4.78 2.41 5.71
CA THR A 10 4.43 3.36 6.77
C THR A 10 4.28 4.75 6.12
N TYR A 11 3.80 5.76 6.86
CA TYR A 11 3.75 7.14 6.35
C TYR A 11 5.14 7.68 6.00
N GLU A 12 6.18 7.31 6.76
CA GLU A 12 7.56 7.70 6.49
C GLU A 12 8.10 7.04 5.21
N LEU A 13 7.76 5.77 4.98
CA LEU A 13 8.09 5.08 3.74
C LEU A 13 7.31 5.67 2.56
N LEU A 14 6.03 5.97 2.72
CA LEU A 14 5.22 6.63 1.69
C LEU A 14 5.82 7.99 1.30
N ALA A 15 6.24 8.80 2.28
CA ALA A 15 6.93 10.06 2.02
C ALA A 15 8.25 9.86 1.27
N THR A 16 9.00 8.80 1.62
CA THR A 16 10.23 8.44 0.91
C THR A 16 9.95 8.05 -0.53
N TYR A 17 8.93 7.22 -0.78
CA TYR A 17 8.57 6.77 -2.12
C TYR A 17 8.11 7.92 -3.02
N ASP A 18 7.33 8.84 -2.47
CA ASP A 18 6.88 10.05 -3.19
C ASP A 18 8.06 10.95 -3.56
N ALA A 19 8.99 11.18 -2.63
CA ALA A 19 10.19 11.98 -2.85
C ALA A 19 11.15 11.34 -3.88
N ASP A 20 11.36 10.02 -3.80
CA ASP A 20 12.27 9.28 -4.68
C ASP A 20 11.65 8.94 -6.05
N GLY A 21 10.31 9.04 -6.16
CA GLY A 21 9.58 8.68 -7.37
C GLY A 21 9.50 7.17 -7.63
N SER A 22 9.76 6.34 -6.61
CA SER A 22 9.92 4.89 -6.72
C SER A 22 9.33 4.17 -5.51
N VAL A 23 8.57 3.10 -5.76
CA VAL A 23 7.99 2.21 -4.74
C VAL A 23 8.67 0.85 -4.83
N PRO A 24 9.48 0.43 -3.83
CA PRO A 24 10.00 -0.93 -3.77
C PRO A 24 8.86 -1.95 -3.73
N THR A 25 8.89 -2.93 -4.63
CA THR A 25 7.85 -3.98 -4.71
C THR A 25 8.32 -5.32 -4.15
N THR A 26 9.53 -5.35 -3.56
CA THR A 26 10.04 -6.54 -2.89
C THR A 26 9.25 -6.77 -1.61
N GLY A 27 8.66 -7.96 -1.47
CA GLY A 27 7.79 -8.28 -0.33
C GLY A 27 6.35 -7.79 -0.49
N ALA A 28 5.97 -7.29 -1.66
CA ALA A 28 4.57 -6.98 -1.95
C ALA A 28 3.72 -8.26 -1.92
N VAL A 29 2.49 -8.12 -1.42
CA VAL A 29 1.47 -9.18 -1.44
C VAL A 29 0.72 -9.11 -2.77
N THR A 30 0.38 -10.25 -3.34
CA THR A 30 -0.44 -10.35 -4.56
C THR A 30 -1.64 -11.23 -4.29
N ALA A 31 -2.77 -10.92 -4.92
CA ALA A 31 -3.95 -11.79 -4.90
C ALA A 31 -3.63 -13.17 -5.50
N LEU A 32 -4.32 -14.21 -5.00
CA LEU A 32 -4.18 -15.58 -5.50
C LEU A 32 -4.78 -15.76 -6.90
N ASP A 33 -5.79 -14.95 -7.23
CA ASP A 33 -6.47 -14.89 -8.51
C ASP A 33 -7.13 -13.51 -8.71
N GLU A 34 -7.88 -13.33 -9.80
CA GLU A 34 -8.51 -12.06 -10.20
C GLU A 34 -9.87 -11.81 -9.51
N SER A 35 -10.26 -12.61 -8.51
CA SER A 35 -11.51 -12.38 -7.77
C SER A 35 -11.40 -11.21 -6.80
N GLU A 36 -12.52 -10.52 -6.56
CA GLU A 36 -12.58 -9.43 -5.59
C GLU A 36 -12.23 -9.89 -4.17
N GLU A 37 -12.59 -11.13 -3.81
CA GLU A 37 -12.27 -11.72 -2.51
C GLU A 37 -10.77 -11.95 -2.34
N ALA A 38 -10.08 -12.43 -3.39
CA ALA A 38 -8.64 -12.61 -3.36
C ALA A 38 -7.89 -11.27 -3.30
N GLU A 39 -8.36 -10.25 -4.01
CA GLU A 39 -7.82 -8.88 -3.95
C GLU A 39 -8.01 -8.27 -2.56
N TYR A 40 -9.19 -8.45 -1.95
CA TYR A 40 -9.45 -8.01 -0.58
C TYR A 40 -8.56 -8.73 0.43
N SER A 41 -8.39 -10.05 0.32
CA SER A 41 -7.49 -10.81 1.20
C SER A 41 -6.05 -10.31 1.10
N ALA A 42 -5.56 -10.03 -0.11
CA ALA A 42 -4.21 -9.50 -0.31
C ALA A 42 -4.03 -8.10 0.30
N LEU A 43 -5.05 -7.24 0.20
CA LEU A 43 -5.07 -5.94 0.87
C LEU A 43 -4.96 -6.08 2.40
N ILE A 44 -5.76 -6.96 3.00
CA ILE A 44 -5.76 -7.17 4.46
C ILE A 44 -4.42 -7.77 4.92
N ASP A 45 -3.88 -8.75 4.20
CA ASP A 45 -2.56 -9.33 4.52
C ASP A 45 -1.45 -8.27 4.46
N ALA A 46 -1.49 -7.38 3.44
CA ALA A 46 -0.54 -6.27 3.34
C ALA A 46 -0.72 -5.25 4.46
N ALA A 47 -1.96 -5.01 4.91
CA ALA A 47 -2.26 -4.12 6.03
C ALA A 47 -1.72 -4.66 7.36
N VAL A 48 -1.86 -5.96 7.59
CA VAL A 48 -1.25 -6.65 8.75
C VAL A 48 0.27 -6.54 8.70
N ALA A 49 0.89 -6.82 7.55
CA ALA A 49 2.32 -6.68 7.38
C ALA A 49 2.80 -5.22 7.56
N SER A 50 1.98 -4.24 7.19
CA SER A 50 2.26 -2.82 7.40
C SER A 50 2.30 -2.46 8.90
N ALA A 51 1.38 -3.01 9.69
CA ALA A 51 1.38 -2.81 11.15
C ALA A 51 2.70 -3.32 11.79
N ASP A 52 3.22 -4.45 11.30
CA ASP A 52 4.47 -5.05 11.80
C ASP A 52 5.74 -4.21 11.47
N LEU A 53 5.67 -3.26 10.51
CA LEU A 53 6.79 -2.38 10.18
C LEU A 53 7.07 -1.32 11.26
N GLY A 54 6.11 -1.05 12.15
CA GLY A 54 6.31 -0.17 13.31
C GLY A 54 6.42 1.33 12.98
N GLY A 55 5.49 1.85 12.17
CA GLY A 55 5.36 3.29 11.91
C GLY A 55 5.06 4.12 13.17
N SER A 56 5.31 5.44 13.11
CA SER A 56 5.31 6.34 14.29
C SER A 56 4.03 6.34 15.15
N ASP A 57 2.87 6.01 14.57
CA ASP A 57 1.57 6.04 15.27
C ASP A 57 0.76 4.73 15.16
N GLY A 58 1.38 3.64 14.70
CA GLY A 58 0.69 2.35 14.48
C GLY A 58 -0.32 2.36 13.31
N ARG A 59 -0.38 3.45 12.54
CA ARG A 59 -1.23 3.55 11.34
C ARG A 59 -0.69 2.66 10.22
N ARG A 60 -1.55 1.86 9.62
CA ARG A 60 -1.25 1.02 8.46
C ARG A 60 -1.28 1.86 7.19
N VAL A 61 -0.40 1.52 6.26
CA VAL A 61 -0.31 2.10 4.92
C VAL A 61 -0.04 0.94 3.95
N VAL A 62 -0.89 0.81 2.93
CA VAL A 62 -0.71 -0.13 1.83
C VAL A 62 -0.72 0.65 0.52
N VAL A 63 0.39 0.61 -0.22
CA VAL A 63 0.49 1.23 -1.54
C VAL A 63 0.16 0.17 -2.58
N VAL A 64 -0.84 0.43 -3.41
CA VAL A 64 -1.25 -0.49 -4.48
C VAL A 64 -0.61 -0.03 -5.78
N VAL A 65 0.22 -0.90 -6.36
CA VAL A 65 0.83 -0.67 -7.67
C VAL A 65 0.33 -1.69 -8.69
N GLU A 66 0.19 -1.25 -9.93
CA GLU A 66 -0.18 -2.09 -11.06
C GLU A 66 1.01 -2.25 -12.02
N VAL A 67 1.52 -3.48 -12.15
CA VAL A 67 2.74 -3.82 -12.89
C VAL A 67 2.55 -5.06 -13.76
N ASP A 68 3.29 -5.21 -14.85
CA ASP A 68 3.21 -6.43 -15.67
C ASP A 68 3.70 -7.68 -14.92
N THR A 69 4.68 -7.51 -14.04
CA THR A 69 5.24 -8.56 -13.19
C THR A 69 5.88 -7.89 -11.97
N VAL A 70 5.74 -8.50 -10.78
CA VAL A 70 6.39 -8.00 -9.56
C VAL A 70 7.91 -8.06 -9.74
N GLY A 71 8.54 -6.88 -9.66
CA GLY A 71 9.97 -6.70 -9.82
C GLY A 71 10.62 -6.10 -8.56
N PRO A 72 11.78 -5.44 -8.69
CA PRO A 72 12.43 -4.78 -7.57
C PRO A 72 11.69 -3.50 -7.12
N ALA A 73 11.15 -2.73 -8.07
CA ALA A 73 10.43 -1.48 -7.81
C ALA A 73 9.45 -1.12 -8.93
N ALA A 74 8.42 -0.35 -8.59
CA ALA A 74 7.49 0.32 -9.47
C ALA A 74 7.72 1.84 -9.45
N THR A 75 7.32 2.54 -10.51
CA THR A 75 7.32 4.01 -10.58
C THR A 75 6.06 4.59 -9.94
N MET A 76 6.08 5.85 -9.50
CA MET A 76 4.86 6.50 -8.97
C MET A 76 3.69 6.54 -9.98
N ARG A 77 3.95 6.48 -11.29
CA ARG A 77 2.89 6.39 -12.32
C ARG A 77 2.14 5.06 -12.30
N GLN A 78 2.73 4.02 -11.69
CA GLN A 78 2.13 2.70 -11.56
C GLN A 78 1.38 2.54 -10.24
N VAL A 79 1.46 3.52 -9.33
CA VAL A 79 0.62 3.56 -8.14
C VAL A 79 -0.81 3.87 -8.58
N VAL A 80 -1.74 3.03 -8.18
CA VAL A 80 -3.17 3.17 -8.51
C VAL A 80 -4.01 3.59 -7.33
N ALA A 81 -3.58 3.26 -6.11
CA ALA A 81 -4.24 3.65 -4.86
C ALA A 81 -3.30 3.57 -3.67
N VAL A 82 -3.67 4.24 -2.58
CA VAL A 82 -3.07 4.06 -1.26
C VAL A 82 -4.21 3.83 -0.27
N HIS A 83 -4.08 2.80 0.55
CA HIS A 83 -4.97 2.51 1.66
C HIS A 83 -4.29 2.87 2.97
N VAL A 84 -4.94 3.66 3.82
CA VAL A 84 -4.34 4.12 5.08
C VAL A 84 -5.33 4.11 6.24
N ASP A 85 -4.80 3.93 7.44
CA ASP A 85 -5.47 4.43 8.64
C ASP A 85 -5.28 5.95 8.69
N THR A 86 -6.37 6.72 8.72
CA THR A 86 -6.33 8.18 8.81
C THR A 86 -6.13 8.67 10.25
N GLU A 87 -6.58 7.86 11.21
CA GLU A 87 -6.49 8.12 12.64
C GLU A 87 -5.62 7.05 13.31
N PRO A 88 -4.86 7.39 14.37
CA PRO A 88 -4.09 6.41 15.12
C PRO A 88 -4.99 5.47 15.94
N GLY A 89 -4.50 4.27 16.22
CA GLY A 89 -5.18 3.30 17.11
C GLY A 89 -6.30 2.50 16.45
N ALA A 90 -6.31 2.40 15.12
CA ALA A 90 -7.20 1.51 14.38
C ALA A 90 -6.98 0.05 14.78
N GLU A 91 -8.07 -0.71 14.84
CA GLU A 91 -8.04 -2.15 15.08
C GLU A 91 -7.64 -2.90 13.80
N PRO A 92 -7.07 -4.12 13.89
CA PRO A 92 -6.62 -4.86 12.71
C PRO A 92 -7.71 -5.15 11.68
N ASP A 93 -8.98 -5.21 12.09
CA ASP A 93 -10.15 -5.44 11.24
C ASP A 93 -10.85 -4.15 10.79
N ASP A 94 -10.38 -2.97 11.22
CA ASP A 94 -10.91 -1.70 10.73
C ASP A 94 -10.59 -1.51 9.24
N ASP A 95 -11.57 -0.98 8.51
CA ASP A 95 -11.43 -0.63 7.10
C ASP A 95 -10.45 0.53 6.90
N LEU A 96 -9.58 0.40 5.90
CA LEU A 96 -8.65 1.45 5.51
C LEU A 96 -9.33 2.48 4.61
N GLY A 97 -9.02 3.76 4.81
CA GLY A 97 -9.40 4.80 3.87
C GLY A 97 -8.73 4.60 2.51
N TRP A 98 -9.48 4.73 1.42
CA TRP A 98 -8.97 4.63 0.04
C TRP A 98 -8.67 6.02 -0.53
N TYR A 99 -7.45 6.18 -1.03
CA TYR A 99 -6.98 7.43 -1.65
C TYR A 99 -6.38 7.13 -3.01
N ALA A 100 -6.65 8.00 -3.98
CA ALA A 100 -6.03 7.90 -5.28
C ALA A 100 -4.57 8.40 -5.24
N ALA A 101 -3.75 7.98 -6.21
CA ALA A 101 -2.31 8.32 -6.23
C ALA A 101 -2.04 9.84 -6.21
N GLN A 102 -2.91 10.66 -6.82
CA GLN A 102 -2.79 12.12 -6.78
C GLN A 102 -3.06 12.76 -5.40
N GLU A 103 -3.63 12.01 -4.47
CA GLU A 103 -3.96 12.46 -3.12
C GLU A 103 -2.84 12.18 -2.11
N ILE A 104 -1.76 11.49 -2.53
CA ILE A 104 -0.58 11.23 -1.68
C ILE A 104 -0.02 12.52 -1.06
N PRO A 105 0.13 13.65 -1.79
CA PRO A 105 0.58 14.90 -1.17
C PRO A 105 -0.35 15.43 -0.08
N HIS A 106 -1.65 15.12 -0.14
CA HIS A 106 -2.60 15.49 0.91
C HIS A 106 -2.43 14.60 2.16
N LEU A 107 -2.17 13.30 1.97
CA LEU A 107 -1.89 12.37 3.07
C LEU A 107 -0.61 12.71 3.83
N LEU A 108 0.36 13.32 3.15
CA LEU A 108 1.68 13.66 3.69
C LEU A 108 1.77 15.09 4.26
N ALA A 109 0.69 15.88 4.19
CA ALA A 109 0.66 17.30 4.56
C ALA A 109 0.49 17.58 6.05
#